data_AF-A0A161Q447-F1
#
_entry.id   AF-A0A161Q447-F1
#
_cell.length_a   1.000
_cell.length_b   1.000
_cell.length_c   1.000
_cell.angle_alpha   90.00
_cell.angle_beta   90.00
_cell.angle_gamma   90.00
#
_symmetry.space_group_name_H-M   'P 1'
#
loop_
_entity.id
_entity.type
_entity.pdbx_description
1 polymer ?
#
loop_
_entity_poly.entity_id
_entity_poly.type
_entity_poly.pdbx_seq_one_letter_code
_entity_poly.pdbx_strand_id
1 'polypeptide(L)'
;MKKGNSLLIAYMLVGIILSGCGDTLLVVRTPLEADQYLRNNIEELVFDSFEQMVSSDSGVTDKEFIELQRVIRDHDETRYIMIEEELFRFNIDGELLYYTVWTKDEQDQSLQLNALKIAPQ
;
A
#
# COMPACT_ATOMS: atom_id res chain seq x y z
N MET A 1 -5.86 -44.23 -27.02
CA MET A 1 -6.52 -43.12 -26.29
C MET A 1 -5.47 -42.07 -25.95
N LYS A 2 -5.81 -40.79 -26.22
CA LYS A 2 -4.91 -39.66 -26.44
C LYS A 2 -4.14 -39.23 -25.18
N LYS A 3 -2.81 -39.35 -25.19
CA LYS A 3 -1.89 -38.82 -24.16
C LYS A 3 -1.79 -37.27 -24.13
N GLY A 4 -2.45 -36.58 -25.06
CA GLY A 4 -2.39 -35.12 -25.21
C GLY A 4 -3.30 -34.29 -24.28
N ASN A 5 -4.27 -34.92 -23.60
CA ASN A 5 -5.23 -34.16 -22.76
C ASN A 5 -4.76 -33.95 -21.32
N SER A 6 -3.75 -34.70 -20.84
CA SER A 6 -3.27 -34.59 -19.46
C SER A 6 -2.50 -33.28 -19.22
N LEU A 7 -1.76 -32.81 -20.23
CA LEU A 7 -0.94 -31.60 -20.14
C LEU A 7 -1.82 -30.32 -20.08
N LEU A 8 -2.90 -30.28 -20.85
CA LEU A 8 -3.86 -29.16 -20.89
C LEU A 8 -4.60 -28.97 -19.56
N ILE A 9 -4.94 -30.08 -18.88
CA ILE A 9 -5.59 -30.03 -17.56
C ILE A 9 -4.61 -29.51 -16.50
N ALA A 10 -3.32 -29.87 -16.59
CA ALA A 10 -2.29 -29.35 -15.70
C ALA A 10 -2.09 -27.83 -15.85
N TYR A 11 -2.09 -27.30 -17.08
CA TYR A 11 -2.03 -25.85 -17.32
C TYR A 11 -3.27 -25.11 -16.80
N MET A 12 -4.46 -25.72 -16.92
CA MET A 12 -5.71 -25.13 -16.43
C MET A 12 -5.75 -25.09 -14.89
N LEU A 13 -5.21 -26.10 -14.20
CA LEU A 13 -5.13 -26.11 -12.73
C LEU A 13 -4.13 -25.09 -12.17
N VAL A 14 -3.01 -24.84 -12.87
CA VAL A 14 -2.02 -23.82 -12.45
C VAL A 14 -2.60 -22.41 -12.52
N GLY A 15 -3.47 -22.12 -13.50
CA GLY A 15 -4.13 -20.81 -13.63
C GLY A 15 -5.07 -20.45 -12.47
N ILE A 16 -5.69 -21.46 -11.84
CA ILE A 16 -6.63 -21.25 -10.72
C ILE A 16 -5.86 -20.99 -9.41
N ILE A 17 -4.63 -21.48 -9.27
CA ILE A 17 -3.81 -21.25 -8.07
C ILE A 17 -3.15 -19.86 -8.09
N LEU A 18 -2.98 -19.26 -9.27
CA LEU A 18 -2.37 -17.93 -9.44
C LEU A 18 -3.35 -16.76 -9.29
N SER A 19 -4.67 -17.02 -9.25
CA SER A 19 -5.71 -15.98 -9.14
C SER A 19 -6.10 -15.66 -7.69
N GLY A 20 -5.45 -16.26 -6.69
CA GLY A 20 -5.84 -16.17 -5.28
C GLY A 20 -4.98 -15.26 -4.38
N CYS A 21 -4.12 -14.40 -4.94
CA CYS A 21 -3.21 -13.56 -4.13
C CYS A 21 -3.54 -12.06 -4.16
N GLY A 22 -4.70 -11.65 -4.70
CA GLY A 22 -4.99 -10.26 -5.02
C GLY A 22 -5.84 -9.48 -4.01
N ASP A 23 -6.64 -10.13 -3.17
CA ASP A 23 -7.76 -9.44 -2.49
C ASP A 23 -7.56 -9.20 -0.99
N THR A 24 -6.45 -9.64 -0.41
CA THR A 24 -6.19 -9.41 1.03
C THR A 24 -5.11 -8.36 1.17
N LEU A 25 -5.48 -7.18 1.68
CA LEU A 25 -4.50 -6.15 2.05
C LEU A 25 -3.50 -6.70 3.07
N LEU A 26 -2.25 -6.28 2.92
CA LEU A 26 -1.20 -6.67 3.83
C LEU A 26 -1.50 -6.12 5.22
N VAL A 27 -1.51 -7.00 6.23
CA VAL A 27 -1.51 -6.57 7.62
C VAL A 27 -0.13 -6.00 7.94
N VAL A 28 -0.05 -4.69 8.05
CA VAL A 28 1.21 -3.95 8.27
C VAL A 28 1.47 -3.77 9.76
N ARG A 29 2.73 -3.93 10.19
CA ARG A 29 3.14 -3.88 11.60
C ARG A 29 4.07 -2.72 11.93
N THR A 30 4.57 -2.00 10.92
CA THR A 30 5.41 -0.81 11.09
C THR A 30 5.05 0.25 10.04
N PRO A 31 5.24 1.56 10.33
CA PRO A 31 4.98 2.61 9.34
C PRO A 31 5.79 2.40 8.06
N LEU A 32 7.04 1.95 8.18
CA LEU A 32 7.92 1.68 7.04
C LEU A 32 7.40 0.52 6.17
N GLU A 33 6.89 -0.56 6.77
CA GLU A 33 6.28 -1.67 6.03
C GLU A 33 5.05 -1.20 5.25
N ALA A 34 4.20 -0.40 5.90
CA ALA A 34 2.99 0.13 5.28
C ALA A 34 3.31 1.08 4.12
N ASP A 35 4.26 1.98 4.32
CA ASP A 35 4.74 2.90 3.30
C ASP A 35 5.42 2.18 2.12
N GLN A 36 6.19 1.11 2.39
CA GLN A 36 6.76 0.26 1.34
C GLN A 36 5.67 -0.48 0.57
N TYR A 37 4.65 -1.01 1.25
CA TYR A 37 3.50 -1.64 0.62
C TYR A 37 2.77 -0.66 -0.30
N LEU A 38 2.45 0.54 0.20
CA LEU A 38 1.80 1.59 -0.59
C LEU A 38 2.62 1.84 -1.86
N ARG A 39 3.90 2.16 -1.76
CA ARG A 39 4.70 2.48 -2.95
C ARG A 39 4.85 1.35 -3.96
N ASN A 40 4.89 0.12 -3.49
CA ASN A 40 4.98 -1.03 -4.39
C ASN A 40 3.67 -1.31 -5.13
N ASN A 41 2.52 -0.87 -4.61
CA ASN A 41 1.19 -1.24 -5.12
C ASN A 41 0.31 -0.05 -5.52
N ILE A 42 0.74 1.20 -5.28
CA ILE A 42 -0.13 2.39 -5.36
C ILE A 42 -0.78 2.58 -6.74
N GLU A 43 -0.10 2.17 -7.81
CA GLU A 43 -0.59 2.27 -9.20
C GLU A 43 -1.76 1.31 -9.47
N GLU A 44 -1.81 0.18 -8.77
CA GLU A 44 -2.85 -0.85 -8.92
C GLU A 44 -3.95 -0.73 -7.86
N LEU A 45 -3.69 0.00 -6.78
CA LEU A 45 -4.66 0.25 -5.72
C LEU A 45 -5.77 1.20 -6.19
N VAL A 46 -7.00 0.82 -5.86
CA VAL A 46 -8.18 1.70 -5.92
C VAL A 46 -8.52 2.20 -4.52
N PHE A 47 -9.26 3.31 -4.42
CA PHE A 47 -9.56 3.93 -3.13
C PHE A 47 -10.25 2.96 -2.15
N ASP A 48 -11.24 2.18 -2.60
CA ASP A 48 -11.95 1.20 -1.75
C ASP A 48 -11.01 0.16 -1.11
N SER A 49 -9.92 -0.21 -1.80
CA SER A 49 -8.89 -1.09 -1.24
C SER A 49 -7.98 -0.32 -0.28
N PHE A 50 -7.56 0.89 -0.66
CA PHE A 50 -6.77 1.74 0.22
C PHE A 50 -7.49 2.07 1.55
N GLU A 51 -8.81 2.31 1.50
CA GLU A 51 -9.65 2.64 2.64
C GLU A 51 -9.63 1.57 3.73
N GLN A 52 -9.41 0.29 3.39
CA GLN A 52 -9.32 -0.77 4.42
C GLN A 52 -8.01 -0.70 5.23
N MET A 53 -7.01 0.06 4.78
CA MET A 53 -5.82 0.39 5.58
C MET A 53 -6.01 1.63 6.44
N VAL A 54 -7.09 2.38 6.22
CA VAL A 54 -7.37 3.66 6.87
C VAL A 54 -8.18 3.43 8.14
N SER A 55 -7.81 4.12 9.22
CA SER A 55 -8.57 4.05 10.47
C SER A 55 -9.98 4.60 10.28
N SER A 56 -10.99 4.00 10.92
CA SER A 56 -12.40 4.41 10.75
C SER A 56 -12.71 5.85 11.19
N ASP A 57 -11.88 6.43 12.05
CA ASP A 57 -11.96 7.81 12.55
C ASP A 57 -11.02 8.78 11.81
N SER A 58 -10.31 8.28 10.80
CA SER A 58 -9.42 9.05 9.95
C SER A 58 -10.18 10.09 9.12
N GLY A 59 -9.53 11.23 8.88
CA GLY A 59 -9.99 12.24 7.93
C GLY A 59 -9.52 12.03 6.50
N VAL A 60 -8.83 10.92 6.20
CA VAL A 60 -8.21 10.69 4.89
C VAL A 60 -9.27 10.46 3.81
N THR A 61 -9.11 11.18 2.70
CA THR A 61 -10.07 11.24 1.60
C THR A 61 -9.52 10.63 0.31
N ASP A 62 -10.42 10.28 -0.63
CA ASP A 62 -10.07 9.87 -1.99
C ASP A 62 -9.20 10.90 -2.71
N LYS A 63 -9.45 12.19 -2.47
CA LYS A 63 -8.62 13.26 -3.00
C LYS A 63 -7.16 13.16 -2.52
N GLU A 64 -6.93 12.89 -1.23
CA GLU A 64 -5.58 12.75 -0.69
C GLU A 64 -4.90 11.47 -1.18
N PHE A 65 -5.68 10.39 -1.38
CA PHE A 65 -5.20 9.17 -2.01
C PHE A 65 -4.73 9.41 -3.46
N ILE A 66 -5.51 10.12 -4.27
CA ILE A 66 -5.14 10.49 -5.65
C ILE A 66 -3.87 11.36 -5.67
N GLU A 67 -3.74 12.31 -4.73
CA GLU A 67 -2.51 13.10 -4.62
C GLU A 67 -1.31 12.26 -4.16
N LEU A 68 -1.51 11.31 -3.24
CA LEU A 68 -0.45 10.37 -2.83
C LEU A 68 0.03 9.52 -4.01
N GLN A 69 -0.89 8.98 -4.81
CA GLN A 69 -0.59 8.26 -6.06
C GLN A 69 0.30 9.10 -6.97
N ARG A 70 -0.12 10.34 -7.23
CA ARG A 70 0.66 11.28 -8.06
C ARG A 70 2.06 11.52 -7.48
N VAL A 71 2.16 11.82 -6.19
CA VAL A 71 3.44 12.13 -5.54
C VAL A 71 4.39 10.94 -5.57
N ILE A 72 3.91 9.73 -5.29
CA ILE A 72 4.73 8.51 -5.34
C ILE A 72 5.24 8.26 -6.76
N ARG A 73 4.37 8.37 -7.76
CA ARG A 73 4.73 8.18 -9.17
C ARG A 73 5.74 9.18 -9.68
N ASP A 74 5.60 10.44 -9.27
CA ASP A 74 6.48 11.52 -9.72
C ASP A 74 7.85 11.47 -9.02
N HIS A 75 8.02 10.64 -7.97
CA HIS A 75 9.22 10.56 -7.13
C HIS A 75 9.63 9.11 -6.81
N ASP A 76 10.33 8.47 -7.74
CA ASP A 76 10.87 7.12 -7.54
C ASP A 76 11.99 7.10 -6.47
N GLU A 77 12.87 8.09 -6.49
CA GLU A 77 13.98 8.19 -5.54
C GLU A 77 13.64 9.11 -4.36
N THR A 78 13.65 8.55 -3.15
CA THR A 78 13.25 9.25 -1.94
C THR A 78 14.07 8.82 -0.74
N ARG A 79 14.03 9.61 0.33
CA ARG A 79 14.52 9.24 1.67
C ARG A 79 13.36 9.27 2.67
N TYR A 80 13.54 8.64 3.82
CA TYR A 80 12.55 8.69 4.88
C TYR A 80 13.17 8.91 6.25
N ILE A 81 12.35 9.45 7.15
CA ILE A 81 12.58 9.49 8.58
C ILE A 81 11.35 8.87 9.23
N MET A 82 11.57 7.96 10.18
CA MET A 82 10.52 7.33 10.96
C MET A 82 10.72 7.67 12.44
N ILE A 83 9.66 8.14 13.09
CA ILE A 83 9.65 8.49 14.51
C ILE A 83 8.41 7.84 15.09
N GLU A 84 8.57 6.80 15.92
CA GLU A 84 7.45 6.03 16.47
C GLU A 84 6.51 5.54 15.34
N GLU A 85 5.21 5.81 15.41
CA GLU A 85 4.21 5.49 14.40
C GLU A 85 4.07 6.56 13.30
N GLU A 86 5.03 7.46 13.17
CA GLU A 86 5.08 8.50 12.14
C GLU A 86 6.12 8.22 11.07
N LEU A 87 5.80 8.53 9.82
CA LEU A 87 6.72 8.44 8.69
C LEU A 87 6.67 9.71 7.84
N PHE A 88 7.86 10.27 7.61
CA PHE A 88 8.10 11.43 6.78
C PHE A 88 8.88 11.00 5.54
N ARG A 89 8.40 11.34 4.35
CA ARG A 89 9.07 11.04 3.09
C ARG A 89 9.58 12.31 2.43
N PHE A 90 10.82 12.25 1.93
CA PHE A 90 11.50 13.36 1.29
C PHE A 90 12.01 12.97 -0.09
N ASN A 91 12.10 13.93 -1.01
CA ASN A 91 12.84 13.72 -2.26
C ASN A 91 14.37 13.72 -2.00
N ILE A 92 15.15 13.54 -3.07
CA ILE A 92 16.62 13.51 -3.00
C ILE A 92 17.24 14.85 -2.56
N ASP A 93 16.55 15.95 -2.85
CA ASP A 93 16.92 17.32 -2.51
C ASP A 93 16.58 17.69 -1.06
N GLY A 94 15.84 16.82 -0.36
CA GLY A 94 15.47 16.97 1.05
C GLY A 94 14.16 17.70 1.29
N GLU A 95 13.36 17.94 0.25
CA GLU A 95 12.02 18.51 0.36
C GLU A 95 11.02 17.44 0.80
N LEU A 96 10.13 17.79 1.74
CA LEU A 96 9.09 16.89 2.21
C LEU A 96 8.08 16.64 1.07
N LEU A 97 7.73 15.38 0.85
CA LEU A 97 6.75 14.94 -0.14
C LEU A 97 5.40 14.65 0.51
N TYR A 98 5.41 13.78 1.52
CA TYR A 98 4.24 13.44 2.30
C TYR A 98 4.63 12.96 3.69
N TYR A 99 3.63 12.91 4.56
CA TYR A 99 3.72 12.47 5.93
C TYR A 99 2.52 11.61 6.29
N THR A 100 2.77 10.53 7.03
CA THR A 100 1.73 9.60 7.50
C THR A 100 1.84 9.37 9.00
N VAL A 101 0.68 9.34 9.68
CA VAL A 101 0.54 8.89 11.07
C VAL A 101 -0.23 7.60 11.08
N TRP A 102 0.30 6.62 11.79
CA TRP A 102 -0.31 5.32 11.96
C TRP A 102 -0.80 5.16 13.39
N THR A 103 -1.86 4.39 13.59
CA THR A 103 -2.38 4.02 14.90
C THR A 103 -2.42 2.52 15.00
N LYS A 104 -2.01 2.02 16.16
CA LYS A 104 -1.91 0.60 16.42
C LYS A 104 -3.26 0.06 16.88
N ASP A 105 -3.74 -0.97 16.21
CA ASP A 105 -4.85 -1.77 16.69
C ASP A 105 -4.36 -2.64 17.87
N GLU A 106 -4.97 -2.47 19.04
CA GLU A 106 -4.58 -3.19 20.24
C GLU A 106 -4.84 -4.70 20.15
N GLN A 107 -5.80 -5.14 19.33
CA GLN A 107 -6.23 -6.53 19.24
C GLN A 107 -5.22 -7.41 18.50
N ASP A 108 -4.73 -6.96 17.35
CA ASP A 108 -3.85 -7.75 16.47
C ASP A 108 -2.47 -7.11 16.25
N GLN A 109 -2.23 -5.93 16.85
CA GLN A 109 -1.00 -5.15 16.76
C GLN A 109 -0.70 -4.67 15.32
N SER A 110 -1.71 -4.64 14.45
CA SER A 110 -1.62 -4.03 13.12
C SER A 110 -1.62 -2.51 13.21
N LEU A 111 -1.19 -1.85 12.13
CA LEU A 111 -1.26 -0.41 11.99
C LEU A 111 -2.34 -0.01 10.98
N GLN A 112 -3.09 1.02 11.34
CA GLN A 112 -4.06 1.69 10.46
C GLN A 112 -3.65 3.14 10.25
N LEU A 113 -3.84 3.64 9.03
CA LEU A 113 -3.50 5.00 8.64
C LEU A 113 -4.50 5.97 9.26
N ASN A 114 -4.04 6.75 10.23
CA ASN A 114 -4.85 7.74 10.94
C ASN A 114 -4.78 9.12 10.28
N ALA A 115 -3.63 9.47 9.71
CA ALA A 115 -3.47 10.72 8.97
C ALA A 115 -2.54 10.58 7.78
N LEU A 116 -2.89 11.24 6.68
CA LEU A 116 -2.07 11.44 5.50
C LEU A 116 -2.03 12.94 5.22
N LYS A 117 -0.83 13.49 5.01
CA LYS A 117 -0.64 14.88 4.58
C LYS A 117 0.31 14.93 3.41
N ILE A 118 -0.13 15.54 2.33
CA ILE A 118 0.70 15.84 1.17
C ILE A 118 1.34 17.21 1.35
N ALA A 119 2.65 17.29 1.20
CA ALA A 119 3.36 18.55 1.31
C ALA A 119 3.07 19.43 0.08
N PRO A 120 3.02 20.77 0.24
CA PRO A 120 2.95 21.69 -0.89
C PRO A 120 4.15 21.45 -1.83
N GLN A 121 3.87 21.33 -3.13
CA GLN A 121 4.86 21.19 -4.19
C GLN A 121 4.96 22.49 -4.99
#